data_AF-A0A2V6LIZ8-F1
#
_entry.id   AF-A0A2V6LIZ8-F1
#
_cell.length_a   1.000
_cell.length_b   1.000
_cell.length_c   1.000
_cell.angle_alpha   90.00
_cell.angle_beta   90.00
_cell.angle_gamma   90.00
#
_symmetry.space_group_name_H-M   'P 1'
#
loop_
_entity.id
_entity.type
_entity.pdbx_description
1 polymer ?
#
loop_
_entity_poly.entity_id
_entity_poly.type
_entity_poly.pdbx_seq_one_letter_code
_entity_poly.pdbx_strand_id
1 'polypeptide(L)'
;ADYKRELQKHFGIVFNKLYTLTNLPIGRFAAYLRRGNRLDDYMQLLIEAFNPATIEGLMCRNTISVGWRGEVYDCDFNQQLGMQWNNGQPIFLWDVNPDSLENREIMTGDHCFGCTAGAGSTCGGAIV
;
A
#
# COMPACT_ATOMS: atom_id res chain seq x y z
N ALA A 1 13.61 5.21 -19.26
CA ALA A 1 14.75 4.87 -20.14
C ALA A 1 16.07 5.38 -19.57
N ASP A 2 16.07 6.57 -18.96
CA ASP A 2 17.29 7.21 -18.45
C ASP A 2 18.01 6.40 -17.37
N TYR A 3 17.30 5.84 -16.38
CA TYR A 3 17.94 4.99 -15.36
C TYR A 3 18.71 3.80 -15.95
N LYS A 4 18.21 3.16 -17.01
CA LYS A 4 18.96 2.08 -17.69
C LYS A 4 20.23 2.62 -18.33
N ARG A 5 20.13 3.75 -19.04
CA ARG A 5 21.26 4.39 -19.72
C ARG A 5 22.34 4.84 -18.74
N GLU A 6 21.96 5.60 -17.71
CA GLU A 6 22.92 6.17 -16.76
C GLU A 6 23.57 5.08 -15.89
N LEU A 7 22.78 4.11 -15.39
CA LEU A 7 23.33 3.05 -14.55
C LEU A 7 24.23 2.08 -15.32
N GLN A 8 23.94 1.82 -16.59
CA GLN A 8 24.85 1.05 -17.45
C GLN A 8 26.14 1.82 -17.73
N LYS A 9 26.04 3.09 -18.16
CA LYS A 9 27.20 3.92 -18.54
C LYS A 9 28.17 4.14 -17.38
N HIS A 10 27.66 4.43 -16.20
CA HIS A 10 28.49 4.83 -15.06
C HIS A 10 28.89 3.64 -14.17
N PHE A 11 28.11 2.56 -14.15
CA PHE A 11 28.29 1.46 -13.19
C PHE A 11 28.21 0.06 -13.80
N GLY A 12 27.96 -0.08 -15.11
CA GLY A 12 27.79 -1.38 -15.77
C GLY A 12 26.54 -2.15 -15.35
N ILE A 13 25.59 -1.51 -14.67
CA ILE A 13 24.39 -2.16 -14.14
C ILE A 13 23.34 -2.28 -15.25
N VAL A 14 22.82 -3.50 -15.43
CA VAL A 14 21.74 -3.81 -16.38
C VAL A 14 20.57 -4.44 -15.61
N PHE A 15 19.34 -4.03 -15.92
CA PHE A 15 18.13 -4.56 -15.29
C PHE A 15 16.95 -4.59 -16.26
N ASN A 16 15.97 -5.45 -15.95
CA ASN A 16 14.82 -5.69 -16.81
C ASN A 16 13.72 -4.66 -16.54
N LYS A 17 13.31 -4.52 -15.28
CA LYS A 17 12.26 -3.61 -14.82
C LYS A 17 12.77 -2.78 -13.64
N LEU A 18 12.28 -1.54 -13.54
CA LEU A 18 12.52 -0.65 -12.41
C LEU A 18 11.17 -0.37 -11.77
N TYR A 19 11.09 -0.62 -10.47
CA TYR A 19 9.90 -0.36 -9.67
C TYR A 19 10.23 0.74 -8.67
N THR A 20 9.32 1.69 -8.53
CA THR A 20 9.40 2.74 -7.52
C THR A 20 8.34 2.45 -6.48
N LEU A 21 8.77 2.27 -5.23
CA LEU A 21 7.89 2.07 -4.09
C LEU A 21 7.98 3.31 -3.21
N THR A 22 6.84 3.94 -2.97
CA THR A 22 6.74 5.08 -2.06
C THR A 22 6.60 4.62 -0.62
N ASN A 23 7.15 5.39 0.31
CA ASN A 23 6.90 5.14 1.73
C ASN A 23 5.45 5.50 2.06
N LEU A 24 4.76 4.61 2.76
CA LEU A 24 3.43 4.89 3.30
C LEU A 24 3.54 5.71 4.61
N PRO A 25 2.58 6.59 4.92
CA PRO A 25 2.56 7.42 6.14
C PRO A 25 2.21 6.60 7.40
N ILE A 26 2.88 5.47 7.60
CA ILE A 26 2.73 4.58 8.77
C ILE A 26 4.09 4.26 9.38
N GLY A 27 4.08 3.60 10.55
CA GLY A 27 5.27 3.05 11.20
C GLY A 27 6.44 4.04 11.30
N ARG A 28 7.61 3.63 10.81
CA ARG A 28 8.86 4.41 10.92
C ARG A 28 8.82 5.73 10.16
N PHE A 29 8.17 5.76 9.00
CA PHE A 29 8.11 6.97 8.18
C PHE A 29 7.18 8.01 8.83
N ALA A 30 6.01 7.59 9.30
CA ALA A 30 5.14 8.46 10.10
C ALA A 30 5.86 8.99 11.36
N ALA A 31 6.58 8.12 12.09
CA ALA A 31 7.33 8.53 13.27
C ALA A 31 8.44 9.55 12.94
N TYR A 32 9.09 9.41 11.79
CA TYR A 32 10.05 10.39 11.29
C TYR A 32 9.39 11.75 11.00
N LEU A 33 8.26 11.76 10.28
CA LEU A 33 7.51 12.98 9.98
C LEU A 33 7.02 13.69 11.24
N ARG A 34 6.51 12.94 12.23
CA ARG A 34 6.07 13.49 13.53
C ARG A 34 7.21 14.18 14.27
N ARG A 35 8.41 13.59 14.31
CA ARG A 35 9.58 14.24 14.95
C ARG A 35 9.95 15.57 14.30
N GLY A 36 9.65 15.74 13.02
CA GLY A 36 9.85 16.99 12.30
C GLY A 36 8.64 17.93 12.27
N ASN A 37 7.52 17.58 12.93
CA ASN A 37 6.24 18.30 12.83
C ASN A 37 5.76 18.47 11.38
N ARG A 38 5.97 17.44 10.53
CA ARG A 38 5.63 17.43 9.09
C ARG A 38 4.54 16.43 8.72
N LEU A 39 4.01 15.67 9.68
CA LEU A 39 3.05 14.61 9.37
C LEU A 39 1.77 15.20 8.76
N ASP A 40 1.23 16.27 9.35
CA ASP A 40 -0.03 16.86 8.90
C ASP A 40 0.11 17.46 7.50
N ASP A 41 1.17 18.22 7.22
CA ASP A 41 1.49 18.72 5.87
C ASP A 41 1.58 17.58 4.85
N TYR A 42 2.21 16.48 5.24
CA TYR A 42 2.39 15.34 4.35
C TYR A 42 1.06 14.62 4.08
N MET A 43 0.23 14.45 5.10
CA MET A 43 -1.11 13.89 4.94
C MET A 43 -1.97 14.79 4.04
N GLN A 44 -1.91 16.11 4.22
CA GLN A 44 -2.62 17.06 3.37
C GLN A 44 -2.18 16.95 1.90
N LEU A 45 -0.88 16.84 1.65
CA LEU A 45 -0.35 16.61 0.30
C LEU A 45 -0.93 15.32 -0.33
N LEU A 46 -1.01 14.23 0.43
CA LEU A 46 -1.55 12.96 -0.09
C LEU A 46 -3.06 13.06 -0.38
N ILE A 47 -3.81 13.77 0.46
CA ILE A 47 -5.23 14.03 0.26
C ILE A 47 -5.46 14.88 -0.99
N GLU A 48 -4.71 15.97 -1.14
CA GLU A 48 -4.79 16.87 -2.31
C GLU A 48 -4.38 16.16 -3.61
N ALA A 49 -3.45 15.21 -3.51
CA ALA A 49 -3.00 14.40 -4.63
C ALA A 49 -3.87 13.16 -4.89
N PHE A 50 -4.98 12.96 -4.16
CA PHE A 50 -5.85 11.80 -4.35
C PHE A 50 -6.32 11.68 -5.80
N ASN A 51 -6.10 10.51 -6.40
CA ASN A 51 -6.47 10.23 -7.78
C ASN A 51 -7.42 9.02 -7.84
N PRO A 52 -8.72 9.22 -8.12
CA PRO A 52 -9.69 8.13 -8.23
C PRO A 52 -9.33 7.07 -9.28
N ALA A 53 -8.59 7.43 -10.33
CA ALA A 53 -8.20 6.48 -11.39
C ALA A 53 -7.29 5.36 -10.86
N THR A 54 -6.63 5.58 -9.73
CA THR A 54 -5.77 4.58 -9.08
C THR A 54 -6.55 3.45 -8.42
N ILE A 55 -7.84 3.64 -8.12
CA ILE A 55 -8.62 2.71 -7.30
C ILE A 55 -8.65 1.30 -7.92
N GLU A 56 -8.89 1.18 -9.22
CA GLU A 56 -8.98 -0.13 -9.88
C GLU A 56 -7.66 -0.91 -9.87
N GLY A 57 -6.52 -0.22 -9.74
CA GLY A 57 -5.19 -0.82 -9.67
C GLY A 57 -4.74 -1.23 -8.26
N LEU A 58 -5.53 -0.95 -7.22
CA LEU A 58 -5.13 -1.22 -5.83
C LEU A 58 -5.08 -2.72 -5.52
N MET A 59 -3.99 -3.15 -4.90
CA MET A 59 -3.79 -4.55 -4.51
C MET A 59 -4.83 -5.06 -3.50
N CYS A 60 -5.33 -4.23 -2.58
CA CYS A 60 -6.32 -4.66 -1.60
C CYS A 60 -7.65 -5.12 -2.23
N ARG A 61 -7.90 -4.80 -3.50
CA ARG A 61 -9.09 -5.26 -4.25
C ARG A 61 -9.02 -6.72 -4.65
N ASN A 62 -7.83 -7.24 -4.91
CA ASN A 62 -7.63 -8.60 -5.44
C ASN A 62 -6.69 -9.46 -4.60
N THR A 63 -6.15 -8.93 -3.51
CA THR A 63 -5.31 -9.66 -2.56
C THR A 63 -5.76 -9.42 -1.13
N ILE A 64 -5.45 -10.39 -0.27
CA ILE A 64 -5.54 -10.29 1.18
C ILE A 64 -4.13 -10.48 1.77
N SER A 65 -3.88 -9.92 2.94
CA SER A 65 -2.67 -10.19 3.71
C SER A 65 -2.97 -11.18 4.83
N VAL A 66 -2.06 -12.12 5.07
CA VAL A 66 -2.22 -13.16 6.09
C VAL A 66 -1.08 -13.07 7.09
N GLY A 67 -1.44 -12.91 8.36
CA GLY A 67 -0.54 -12.94 9.51
C GLY A 67 0.09 -14.32 9.71
N TRP A 68 1.22 -14.34 10.43
CA TRP A 68 1.96 -15.58 10.67
C TRP A 68 1.20 -16.59 11.55
N ARG A 69 0.19 -16.13 12.32
CA ARG A 69 -0.72 -17.03 13.06
C ARG A 69 -2.01 -17.31 12.30
N GLY A 70 -2.12 -16.83 11.06
CA GLY A 70 -3.30 -17.00 10.21
C GLY A 70 -4.31 -15.86 10.29
N GLU A 71 -4.06 -14.76 11.01
CA GLU A 71 -4.96 -13.60 11.02
C GLU A 71 -5.12 -13.03 9.59
N VAL A 72 -6.33 -12.70 9.18
CA VAL A 72 -6.58 -12.17 7.82
C VAL A 72 -6.79 -10.66 7.86
N TYR A 73 -6.21 -9.97 6.88
CA TYR A 73 -6.31 -8.53 6.69
C TYR A 73 -6.64 -8.24 5.22
N ASP A 74 -7.42 -7.19 4.96
CA ASP A 74 -7.71 -6.77 3.58
C ASP A 74 -6.54 -6.09 2.87
N CYS A 75 -5.47 -5.76 3.60
CA CYS A 75 -4.33 -4.99 3.12
C CYS A 75 -3.09 -5.32 3.98
N ASP A 76 -1.90 -5.29 3.39
CA ASP A 76 -0.62 -5.45 4.09
C ASP A 76 -0.34 -4.29 5.07
N PHE A 77 -0.75 -3.08 4.73
CA PHE A 77 -0.67 -1.93 5.64
C PHE A 77 -1.68 -2.02 6.78
N ASN A 78 -2.88 -2.58 6.54
CA ASN A 78 -3.82 -2.90 7.61
C ASN A 78 -3.21 -3.90 8.60
N GLN A 79 -2.48 -4.90 8.10
CA GLN A 79 -1.71 -5.80 8.96
C GLN A 79 -0.66 -5.07 9.80
N GLN A 80 0.11 -4.14 9.21
CA GLN A 80 1.09 -3.35 9.96
C GLN A 80 0.46 -2.44 11.01
N LEU A 81 -0.81 -2.06 10.83
CA LEU A 81 -1.58 -1.25 11.77
C LEU A 81 -2.42 -2.08 12.77
N GLY A 82 -2.42 -3.41 12.65
CA GLY A 82 -3.25 -4.29 13.48
C GLY A 82 -4.75 -4.18 13.17
N MET A 83 -5.11 -3.67 11.99
CA MET A 83 -6.49 -3.54 11.51
C MET A 83 -6.97 -4.86 10.90
N GLN A 84 -7.12 -5.89 11.75
CA GLN A 84 -7.57 -7.22 11.31
C GLN A 84 -8.96 -7.15 10.70
N TRP A 85 -9.16 -7.90 9.59
CA TRP A 85 -10.47 -8.02 8.99
C TRP A 85 -11.42 -8.70 9.97
N ASN A 86 -12.57 -8.06 10.19
CA ASN A 86 -13.53 -8.41 11.22
C ASN A 86 -14.95 -8.38 10.65
N ASN A 87 -15.68 -9.49 10.82
CA ASN A 87 -17.10 -9.61 10.49
C ASN A 87 -17.91 -9.99 11.75
N GLY A 88 -17.81 -9.16 12.78
CA GLY A 88 -18.34 -9.42 14.12
C GLY A 88 -17.39 -10.25 15.02
N GLN A 89 -16.43 -10.95 14.41
CA GLN A 89 -15.30 -11.60 15.08
C GLN A 89 -14.02 -11.48 14.21
N PRO A 90 -12.82 -11.54 14.81
CA PRO A 90 -11.57 -11.62 14.07
C PRO A 90 -11.53 -12.85 13.14
N ILE A 91 -11.15 -12.66 11.87
CA ILE A 91 -11.12 -13.73 10.87
C ILE A 91 -9.71 -14.34 10.78
N PHE A 92 -9.63 -15.67 10.75
CA PHE A 92 -8.42 -16.42 10.44
C PHE A 92 -8.53 -17.15 9.11
N LEU A 93 -7.40 -17.50 8.50
CA LEU A 93 -7.32 -18.08 7.16
C LEU A 93 -8.18 -19.35 7.00
N TRP A 94 -8.25 -20.19 8.04
CA TRP A 94 -9.04 -21.42 8.02
C TRP A 94 -10.56 -21.18 8.17
N ASP A 95 -10.98 -19.97 8.54
CA ASP A 95 -12.38 -19.55 8.62
C ASP A 95 -12.85 -18.88 7.31
N VAL A 96 -11.93 -18.58 6.37
CA VAL A 96 -12.26 -17.86 5.14
C VAL A 96 -12.99 -18.77 4.16
N ASN A 97 -14.20 -18.37 3.79
CA ASN A 97 -14.86 -18.86 2.59
C ASN A 97 -14.42 -18.01 1.38
N PRO A 98 -13.78 -18.59 0.34
CA PRO A 98 -13.41 -17.85 -0.87
C PRO A 98 -14.56 -17.04 -1.48
N ASP A 99 -15.78 -17.58 -1.46
CA ASP A 99 -16.96 -16.90 -2.03
C ASP A 99 -17.35 -15.63 -1.26
N SER A 100 -16.93 -15.52 0.01
CA SER A 100 -17.14 -14.31 0.82
C SER A 100 -16.08 -13.22 0.62
N LEU A 101 -15.03 -13.49 -0.17
CA LEU A 101 -13.98 -12.51 -0.46
C LEU A 101 -14.40 -11.51 -1.54
N GLU A 102 -15.30 -11.93 -2.43
CA GLU A 102 -15.83 -11.11 -3.50
C GLU A 102 -16.76 -10.02 -2.96
N ASN A 103 -16.62 -8.80 -3.49
CA ASN A 103 -17.44 -7.64 -3.12
C ASN A 103 -17.45 -7.31 -1.62
N ARG A 104 -16.47 -7.80 -0.86
CA ARG A 104 -16.29 -7.44 0.54
C ARG A 104 -15.94 -5.97 0.67
N GLU A 105 -16.37 -5.37 1.77
CA GLU A 105 -15.90 -4.05 2.16
C GLU A 105 -14.43 -4.14 2.61
N ILE A 106 -13.59 -3.25 2.08
CA ILE A 106 -12.19 -3.15 2.46
C ILE A 106 -12.07 -2.08 3.53
N MET A 107 -11.51 -2.43 4.68
CA MET A 107 -11.26 -1.44 5.73
C MET A 107 -10.27 -0.37 5.26
N THR A 108 -10.71 0.89 5.26
CA THR A 108 -9.90 2.06 4.87
C THR A 108 -9.43 2.87 6.08
N GLY A 109 -8.35 3.61 5.91
CA GLY A 109 -7.89 4.64 6.85
C GLY A 109 -6.99 5.65 6.16
N ASP A 110 -6.43 6.61 6.92
CA ASP A 110 -5.63 7.71 6.36
C ASP A 110 -4.46 7.24 5.49
N HIS A 111 -3.86 6.10 5.83
CA HIS A 111 -2.75 5.53 5.06
C HIS A 111 -3.15 5.16 3.62
N CYS A 112 -4.43 4.93 3.33
CA CYS A 112 -4.92 4.63 1.98
C CYS A 112 -4.61 5.76 1.00
N PHE A 113 -4.55 7.02 1.45
CA PHE A 113 -4.16 8.14 0.61
C PHE A 113 -2.74 7.99 0.04
N GLY A 114 -1.84 7.28 0.73
CA GLY A 114 -0.51 7.01 0.21
C GLY A 114 -0.48 6.01 -0.95
N CYS A 115 -1.48 5.12 -1.06
CA CYS A 115 -1.63 4.21 -2.20
C CYS A 115 -2.35 4.86 -3.39
N THR A 116 -3.21 5.84 -3.13
CA THR A 116 -4.08 6.47 -4.14
C THR A 116 -3.62 7.84 -4.63
N ALA A 117 -2.58 8.41 -4.02
CA ALA A 117 -2.05 9.71 -4.40
C ALA A 117 -1.28 9.66 -5.74
N GLY A 118 -1.49 10.65 -6.61
CA GLY A 118 -0.77 10.81 -7.87
C GLY A 118 -0.98 9.65 -8.83
N ALA A 119 0.10 8.98 -9.20
CA ALA A 119 0.06 7.78 -10.06
C ALA A 119 -0.28 6.49 -9.31
N GLY A 120 -0.52 6.60 -8.00
CA GLY A 120 -0.66 5.47 -7.08
C GLY A 120 0.63 4.69 -6.89
N SER A 121 0.63 3.80 -5.91
CA SER A 121 1.81 3.00 -5.56
C SER A 121 1.38 1.64 -5.02
N THR A 122 1.91 0.59 -5.65
CA THR A 122 1.76 -0.80 -5.23
C THR A 122 3.09 -1.53 -5.40
N CYS A 123 3.17 -2.79 -4.96
CA CYS A 123 4.31 -3.66 -5.29
C CYS A 123 4.54 -3.83 -6.81
N GLY A 124 3.54 -3.50 -7.65
CA GLY A 124 3.64 -3.44 -9.10
C GLY A 124 4.19 -2.12 -9.66
N GLY A 125 4.43 -1.11 -8.82
CA GLY A 125 4.82 0.25 -9.20
C GLY A 125 3.60 1.18 -9.31
N ALA A 126 3.75 2.22 -10.16
CA ALA A 126 2.66 3.12 -10.50
C ALA A 126 1.51 2.36 -11.20
N ILE A 127 0.28 2.76 -10.91
CA ILE A 127 -0.93 2.06 -11.35
C ILE A 127 -1.78 2.87 -12.33
N VAL A 128 -1.38 4.12 -12.60
CA VAL A 128 -1.88 4.96 -13.70
C VAL A 128 -0.77 5.79 -14.34
#